data_AF-A0AAP2K6K1-F1
#
_entry.id   AF-A0AAP2K6K1-F1
#
_cell.length_a   1.000
_cell.length_b   1.000
_cell.length_c   1.000
_cell.angle_alpha   90.00
_cell.angle_beta   90.00
_cell.angle_gamma   90.00
#
_symmetry.space_group_name_H-M   'P 1'
#
loop_
_entity.id
_entity.type
_entity.pdbx_description
1 polymer ?
#
loop_
_entity_poly.entity_id
_entity_poly.type
_entity_poly.pdbx_seq_one_letter_code
_entity_poly.pdbx_strand_id
1 'polypeptide(L)'
;MTREELDNLFYKVPNGVDYADLLEEVDLEDVPEETINKLISLLSSDDDFLRYKASRLLTIWGLKEGFDVLTQMFVEGKLEGYIPHRLYSYDDTNRIILDALTSYWANQSDIGNGDKARQDIFPYVCKIIEQAEKGYYDLSYFYYLVEDNGFSEYIPYLKHFLSVIMDKPEDNYWRIHDTLKLFLEIEPDYVEKLLEEKSKSLADFGLEEENEGN
;
A
#
# COMPACT_ATOMS: atom_id res chain seq x y z
N MET A 1 3.72 -29.46 1.26
CA MET A 1 2.45 -29.26 0.55
C MET A 1 2.68 -29.48 -0.94
N THR A 2 1.69 -30.03 -1.63
CA THR A 2 1.68 -30.12 -3.09
C THR A 2 1.43 -28.74 -3.71
N ARG A 3 1.70 -28.58 -5.01
CA ARG A 3 1.40 -27.33 -5.72
C ARG A 3 -0.09 -27.00 -5.67
N GLU A 4 -0.96 -27.99 -5.85
CA GLU A 4 -2.41 -27.83 -5.77
C GLU A 4 -2.87 -27.40 -4.37
N GLU A 5 -2.26 -27.95 -3.31
CA GLU A 5 -2.54 -27.51 -1.94
C GLU A 5 -2.14 -26.05 -1.72
N LEU A 6 -0.98 -25.62 -2.25
CA LEU A 6 -0.52 -24.23 -2.16
C LEU A 6 -1.41 -23.28 -2.98
N ASP A 7 -1.80 -23.68 -4.19
CA ASP A 7 -2.66 -22.88 -5.05
C ASP A 7 -4.04 -22.69 -4.39
N ASN A 8 -4.61 -23.75 -3.82
CA ASN A 8 -5.84 -23.64 -3.04
C ASN A 8 -5.65 -22.75 -1.80
N LEU A 9 -4.54 -22.88 -1.08
CA LEU A 9 -4.29 -22.12 0.15
C LEU A 9 -4.19 -20.61 -0.09
N PHE A 10 -3.61 -20.19 -1.22
CA PHE A 10 -3.34 -18.77 -1.50
C PHE A 10 -4.35 -18.10 -2.42
N TYR A 11 -5.17 -18.85 -3.16
CA TYR A 11 -6.02 -18.27 -4.21
C TYR A 11 -7.47 -18.73 -4.18
N LYS A 12 -7.82 -19.81 -3.48
CA LYS A 12 -9.19 -20.32 -3.50
C LYS A 12 -10.05 -19.58 -2.48
N VAL A 13 -11.02 -18.82 -3.00
CA VAL A 13 -12.12 -18.26 -2.20
C VAL A 13 -12.94 -19.39 -1.57
N PRO A 14 -13.29 -19.31 -0.26
CA PRO A 14 -14.11 -20.33 0.42
C PRO A 14 -15.47 -20.55 -0.24
N ASN A 15 -15.96 -21.79 -0.18
CA ASN A 15 -17.28 -22.11 -0.73
C ASN A 15 -18.38 -21.37 0.06
N GLY A 16 -19.21 -20.59 -0.63
CA GLY A 16 -20.32 -19.83 -0.02
C GLY A 16 -20.07 -18.34 0.08
N VAL A 17 -18.85 -17.88 -0.18
CA VAL A 17 -18.54 -16.46 -0.38
C VAL A 17 -18.88 -16.09 -1.83
N ASP A 18 -19.81 -15.15 -2.01
CA ASP A 18 -20.28 -14.67 -3.32
C ASP A 18 -20.02 -13.18 -3.56
N TYR A 19 -19.45 -12.48 -2.58
CA TYR A 19 -19.14 -11.05 -2.64
C TYR A 19 -17.69 -10.73 -3.03
N ALA A 20 -16.81 -11.73 -3.06
CA ALA A 20 -15.38 -11.57 -3.33
C ALA A 20 -14.89 -12.53 -4.43
N ASP A 21 -14.15 -11.99 -5.39
CA ASP A 21 -13.50 -12.78 -6.45
C ASP A 21 -12.07 -13.20 -6.06
N LEU A 22 -11.47 -12.48 -5.10
CA LEU A 22 -10.12 -12.72 -4.60
C LEU A 22 -10.14 -13.12 -3.13
N LEU A 23 -9.30 -14.10 -2.75
CA LEU A 23 -9.18 -14.56 -1.36
C LEU A 23 -8.78 -13.44 -0.39
N GLU A 24 -8.00 -12.47 -0.87
CA GLU A 24 -7.54 -11.30 -0.11
C GLU A 24 -8.69 -10.36 0.29
N GLU A 25 -9.81 -10.39 -0.44
CA GLU A 25 -10.99 -9.55 -0.22
C GLU A 25 -12.06 -10.24 0.65
N VAL A 26 -11.80 -11.49 1.07
CA VAL A 26 -12.71 -12.26 1.92
C VAL A 26 -12.55 -11.80 3.36
N ASP A 27 -13.66 -11.56 4.04
CA ASP A 27 -13.67 -11.22 5.46
C ASP A 27 -13.12 -12.38 6.29
N LEU A 28 -12.33 -12.08 7.32
CA LEU A 28 -11.66 -13.09 8.14
C LEU A 28 -12.63 -14.12 8.75
N GLU A 29 -13.86 -13.70 9.07
CA GLU A 29 -14.90 -14.57 9.66
C GLU A 29 -15.41 -15.66 8.69
N ASP A 30 -15.29 -15.43 7.39
CA ASP A 30 -15.66 -16.40 6.35
C ASP A 30 -14.49 -17.33 5.94
N VAL A 31 -13.28 -17.05 6.44
CA VAL A 31 -12.10 -17.87 6.16
C VAL A 31 -12.07 -19.09 7.10
N PRO A 32 -11.97 -20.32 6.58
CA PRO A 32 -11.87 -21.51 7.43
C PRO A 32 -10.67 -21.45 8.38
N GLU A 33 -10.87 -21.79 9.66
CA GLU A 33 -9.81 -21.80 10.68
C GLU A 33 -8.61 -22.68 10.28
N GLU A 34 -8.86 -23.80 9.58
CA GLU A 34 -7.80 -24.66 9.05
C GLU A 34 -6.88 -23.91 8.05
N THR A 35 -7.45 -23.02 7.23
CA THR A 35 -6.69 -22.17 6.30
C THR A 35 -5.78 -21.22 7.06
N ILE A 36 -6.31 -20.55 8.08
CA ILE A 36 -5.55 -19.63 8.94
C ILE A 36 -4.40 -20.39 9.63
N ASN A 37 -4.68 -21.53 10.24
CA ASN A 37 -3.68 -22.34 10.93
C ASN A 37 -2.56 -22.82 10.00
N LYS A 38 -2.89 -23.19 8.75
CA LYS A 38 -1.89 -23.55 7.73
C LYS A 38 -1.02 -22.37 7.36
N LEU A 39 -1.59 -21.18 7.16
CA LEU A 39 -0.84 -19.96 6.87
C LEU A 39 0.08 -19.58 8.03
N ILE A 40 -0.38 -19.67 9.28
CA ILE A 40 0.46 -19.43 10.46
C ILE A 40 1.65 -20.39 10.49
N SER A 41 1.44 -21.67 10.17
CA SER A 41 2.55 -22.64 10.10
C SER A 41 3.60 -22.31 9.04
N LEU A 42 3.23 -21.56 7.99
CA LEU A 42 4.14 -21.12 6.93
C LEU A 42 4.98 -19.90 7.31
N LEU A 43 4.66 -19.20 8.41
CA LEU A 43 5.45 -18.07 8.88
C LEU A 43 6.88 -18.46 9.31
N SER A 44 7.09 -19.74 9.64
CA SER A 44 8.41 -20.32 9.94
C SER A 44 9.03 -21.11 8.78
N SER A 45 8.47 -21.01 7.56
CA SER A 45 8.98 -21.71 6.37
C SER A 45 10.37 -21.23 5.98
N ASP A 46 11.31 -22.13 5.68
CA ASP A 46 12.64 -21.78 5.13
C ASP A 46 12.58 -21.19 3.70
N ASP A 47 11.43 -21.34 3.02
CA ASP A 47 11.15 -20.67 1.75
C ASP A 47 10.63 -19.25 2.01
N ASP A 48 11.45 -18.24 1.71
CA ASP A 48 11.13 -16.82 1.91
C ASP A 48 9.91 -16.37 1.08
N PHE A 49 9.68 -16.94 -0.10
CA PHE A 49 8.52 -16.57 -0.91
C PHE A 49 7.21 -17.12 -0.31
N LEU A 50 7.22 -18.37 0.17
CA LEU A 50 6.08 -18.92 0.90
C LEU A 50 5.82 -18.16 2.20
N ARG A 51 6.89 -17.81 2.92
CA ARG A 51 6.82 -17.01 4.14
C ARG A 51 6.19 -15.64 3.87
N TYR A 52 6.64 -14.97 2.81
CA TYR A 52 6.07 -13.69 2.34
C TYR A 52 4.60 -13.79 1.98
N LYS A 53 4.20 -14.79 1.16
CA LYS A 53 2.79 -14.92 0.75
C LYS A 53 1.88 -15.17 1.95
N ALA A 54 2.31 -16.01 2.89
CA ALA A 54 1.54 -16.30 4.10
C ALA A 54 1.45 -15.09 5.03
N SER A 55 2.57 -14.42 5.29
CA SER A 55 2.59 -13.23 6.14
C SER A 55 1.75 -12.10 5.56
N ARG A 56 1.82 -11.87 4.25
CA ARG A 56 1.01 -10.87 3.56
C ARG A 56 -0.49 -11.16 3.68
N LEU A 57 -0.93 -12.37 3.38
CA LEU A 57 -2.37 -12.70 3.42
C LEU A 57 -2.94 -12.58 4.84
N LEU A 58 -2.20 -13.07 5.83
CA LEU A 58 -2.57 -12.90 7.24
C LEU A 58 -2.59 -11.41 7.66
N THR A 59 -1.65 -10.60 7.15
CA THR A 59 -1.62 -9.15 7.39
C THR A 59 -2.87 -8.46 6.83
N ILE A 60 -3.28 -8.82 5.60
CA ILE A 60 -4.46 -8.25 4.95
C ILE A 60 -5.70 -8.47 5.81
N TRP A 61 -5.87 -9.65 6.39
CA TRP A 61 -6.96 -9.98 7.32
C TRP A 61 -6.77 -9.43 8.75
N GLY A 62 -5.83 -8.52 8.96
CA GLY A 62 -5.62 -7.89 10.27
C GLY A 62 -4.91 -8.76 11.30
N LEU A 63 -4.35 -9.93 10.96
CA LEU A 63 -3.71 -10.81 11.94
C LEU A 63 -2.27 -10.37 12.27
N LYS A 64 -2.00 -10.21 13.57
CA LYS A 64 -0.73 -9.66 14.10
C LYS A 64 0.46 -10.53 13.76
N GLU A 65 0.30 -11.85 13.75
CA GLU A 65 1.34 -12.82 13.42
C GLU A 65 1.83 -12.64 11.97
N GLY A 66 0.90 -12.37 11.05
CA GLY A 66 1.23 -12.04 9.67
C GLY A 66 1.98 -10.72 9.58
N PHE A 67 1.45 -9.68 10.23
CA PHE A 67 2.03 -8.34 10.25
C PHE A 67 3.48 -8.34 10.76
N ASP A 68 3.75 -9.05 11.86
CA ASP A 68 5.07 -9.10 12.47
C ASP A 68 6.11 -9.73 11.55
N VAL A 69 5.76 -10.85 10.90
CA VAL A 69 6.67 -11.52 9.97
C VAL A 69 6.87 -10.69 8.70
N LEU A 70 5.80 -10.11 8.13
CA LEU A 70 5.90 -9.29 6.93
C LEU A 70 6.81 -8.08 7.16
N THR A 71 6.58 -7.34 8.24
CA THR A 71 7.37 -6.15 8.58
C THR A 71 8.81 -6.50 8.96
N GLN A 72 9.04 -7.64 9.62
CA GLN A 72 10.39 -8.12 9.87
C GLN A 72 11.13 -8.43 8.56
N MET A 73 10.50 -9.15 7.62
CA MET A 73 11.09 -9.43 6.31
C MET A 73 11.39 -8.15 5.52
N PHE A 74 10.51 -7.15 5.61
CA PHE A 74 10.71 -5.83 5.00
C PHE A 74 11.91 -5.10 5.60
N VAL A 75 12.09 -5.12 6.93
CA VAL A 75 13.24 -4.50 7.60
C VAL A 75 14.55 -5.23 7.25
N GLU A 76 14.51 -6.55 7.14
CA GLU A 76 15.65 -7.39 6.75
C GLU A 76 16.04 -7.24 5.27
N GLY A 77 15.26 -6.51 4.45
CA GLY A 77 15.54 -6.31 3.03
C GLY A 77 15.32 -7.56 2.18
N LYS A 78 14.44 -8.47 2.63
CA LYS A 78 14.15 -9.73 1.92
C LYS A 78 13.05 -9.59 0.87
N LEU A 79 12.40 -8.44 0.80
CA LEU A 79 11.22 -8.20 -0.02
C LEU A 79 11.60 -7.29 -1.20
N GLU A 80 12.33 -7.82 -2.17
CA GLU A 80 12.65 -7.14 -3.43
C GLU A 80 12.43 -8.08 -4.61
N GLY A 81 11.80 -7.57 -5.67
CA GLY A 81 11.63 -8.25 -6.95
C GLY A 81 10.62 -9.40 -6.96
N TYR A 82 9.76 -9.51 -5.94
CA TYR A 82 8.76 -10.59 -5.89
C TYR A 82 7.57 -10.34 -6.82
N ILE A 83 7.20 -9.08 -7.04
CA ILE A 83 6.03 -8.72 -7.83
C ILE A 83 6.45 -7.74 -8.93
N PRO A 84 6.75 -8.21 -10.16
CA PRO A 84 6.97 -7.31 -11.27
C PRO A 84 5.65 -6.66 -11.71
N HIS A 85 5.69 -5.37 -11.99
CA HIS A 85 4.56 -4.62 -12.54
C HIS A 85 4.17 -5.19 -13.91
N ARG A 86 2.89 -5.52 -14.08
CA ARG A 86 2.36 -6.29 -15.23
C ARG A 86 2.67 -5.66 -16.59
N LEU A 87 2.76 -4.33 -16.66
CA LEU A 87 2.93 -3.58 -17.92
C LEU A 87 4.33 -3.01 -18.13
N TYR A 88 5.07 -2.74 -17.05
CA TYR A 88 6.25 -1.86 -17.09
C TYR A 88 7.49 -2.48 -16.43
N SER A 89 7.39 -3.73 -15.94
CA SER A 89 8.51 -4.53 -15.43
C SER A 89 9.29 -3.96 -14.24
N TYR A 90 8.89 -2.81 -13.67
CA TYR A 90 9.43 -2.34 -12.40
C TYR A 90 8.87 -3.16 -11.24
N ASP A 91 9.53 -3.12 -10.08
CA ASP A 91 9.10 -3.88 -8.91
C ASP A 91 7.97 -3.16 -8.16
N ASP A 92 6.86 -3.88 -8.00
CA ASP A 92 5.61 -3.44 -7.37
C ASP A 92 5.47 -3.97 -5.94
N THR A 93 6.47 -4.72 -5.45
CA THR A 93 6.43 -5.39 -4.14
C THR A 93 6.09 -4.42 -3.00
N ASN A 94 6.69 -3.23 -2.98
CA ASN A 94 6.44 -2.23 -1.94
C ASN A 94 5.04 -1.64 -1.97
N ARG A 95 4.46 -1.44 -3.16
CA ARG A 95 3.05 -1.01 -3.29
C ARG A 95 2.13 -2.07 -2.69
N ILE A 96 2.40 -3.33 -3.01
CA ILE A 96 1.62 -4.45 -2.50
C ILE A 96 1.77 -4.63 -0.98
N ILE A 97 2.93 -4.28 -0.41
CA ILE A 97 3.13 -4.23 1.05
C ILE A 97 2.33 -3.06 1.64
N LEU A 98 2.35 -1.88 1.00
CA LEU A 98 1.56 -0.72 1.44
C LEU A 98 0.06 -1.05 1.49
N ASP A 99 -0.46 -1.74 0.47
CA ASP A 99 -1.85 -2.21 0.42
C ASP A 99 -2.17 -3.14 1.60
N ALA A 100 -1.24 -4.07 1.93
CA ALA A 100 -1.41 -4.99 3.04
C ALA A 100 -1.37 -4.27 4.41
N LEU A 101 -0.47 -3.31 4.60
CA LEU A 101 -0.41 -2.50 5.83
C LEU A 101 -1.66 -1.65 6.02
N THR A 102 -2.19 -1.10 4.92
CA THR A 102 -3.44 -0.33 4.91
C THR A 102 -4.63 -1.23 5.30
N SER A 103 -4.70 -2.43 4.72
CA SER A 103 -5.73 -3.43 5.05
C SER A 103 -5.64 -3.91 6.51
N TYR A 104 -4.42 -4.10 7.02
CA TYR A 104 -4.19 -4.43 8.43
C TYR A 104 -4.76 -3.36 9.36
N TRP A 105 -4.49 -2.09 9.08
CA TRP A 105 -5.05 -0.99 9.86
C TRP A 105 -6.58 -0.97 9.78
N ALA A 106 -7.17 -1.12 8.60
CA ALA A 106 -8.63 -1.11 8.43
C ALA A 106 -9.30 -2.21 9.28
N ASN A 107 -8.85 -3.47 9.14
CA ASN A 107 -9.37 -4.59 9.92
C ASN A 107 -9.17 -4.40 11.44
N GLN A 108 -8.02 -3.87 11.87
CA GLN A 108 -7.80 -3.57 13.28
C GLN A 108 -8.68 -2.43 13.78
N SER A 109 -8.99 -1.45 12.94
CA SER A 109 -9.89 -0.35 13.24
C SER A 109 -11.33 -0.83 13.46
N ASP A 110 -11.82 -1.74 12.63
CA ASP A 110 -13.18 -2.31 12.73
C ASP A 110 -13.42 -3.03 14.07
N ILE A 111 -12.37 -3.60 14.67
CA ILE A 111 -12.43 -4.23 16.00
C ILE A 111 -11.99 -3.32 17.15
N GLY A 112 -11.79 -2.02 16.89
CA GLY A 112 -11.52 -0.99 17.90
C GLY A 112 -10.03 -0.75 18.25
N ASN A 113 -9.09 -1.28 17.47
CA ASN A 113 -7.63 -1.14 17.68
C ASN A 113 -6.97 -0.15 16.70
N GLY A 114 -7.74 0.70 16.01
CA GLY A 114 -7.27 1.56 14.93
C GLY A 114 -6.08 2.45 15.29
N ASP A 115 -6.11 3.14 16.45
CA ASP A 115 -5.00 4.00 16.89
C ASP A 115 -3.69 3.21 17.10
N LYS A 116 -3.80 2.00 17.64
CA LYS A 116 -2.65 1.14 17.88
C LYS A 116 -2.08 0.64 16.54
N ALA A 117 -2.95 0.21 15.63
CA ALA A 117 -2.55 -0.25 14.31
C ALA A 117 -1.92 0.88 13.47
N ARG A 118 -2.47 2.10 13.55
CA ARG A 118 -1.90 3.31 12.92
C ARG A 118 -0.47 3.57 13.39
N GLN A 119 -0.22 3.48 14.71
CA GLN A 119 1.13 3.58 15.27
C GLN A 119 2.05 2.44 14.82
N ASP A 120 1.52 1.22 14.72
CA ASP A 120 2.30 0.04 14.32
C ASP A 120 2.73 0.11 12.85
N ILE A 121 1.87 0.56 11.94
CA ILE A 121 2.21 0.66 10.50
C ILE A 121 3.12 1.86 10.18
N PHE A 122 3.10 2.91 11.01
CA PHE A 122 3.80 4.18 10.78
C PHE A 122 5.24 4.06 10.27
N PRO A 123 6.17 3.40 10.99
CA PRO A 123 7.57 3.36 10.57
C PRO A 123 7.77 2.67 9.21
N TYR A 124 6.92 1.72 8.87
CA TYR A 124 7.03 0.95 7.63
C TYR A 124 6.47 1.73 6.45
N VAL A 125 5.33 2.40 6.63
CA VAL A 125 4.76 3.26 5.59
C VAL A 125 5.69 4.43 5.27
N CYS A 126 6.29 5.08 6.27
CA CYS A 126 7.29 6.14 6.03
C CYS A 126 8.45 5.64 5.17
N LYS A 127 8.99 4.46 5.49
CA LYS A 127 10.09 3.85 4.72
C LYS A 127 9.66 3.48 3.29
N ILE A 128 8.43 3.04 3.08
CA ILE A 128 7.89 2.79 1.73
C ILE A 128 7.79 4.10 0.94
N ILE A 129 7.28 5.18 1.55
CA ILE A 129 7.22 6.50 0.90
C ILE A 129 8.62 6.98 0.49
N GLU A 130 9.61 6.89 1.38
CA GLU A 130 11.01 7.23 1.08
C GLU A 130 11.58 6.37 -0.06
N GLN A 131 11.30 5.06 -0.07
CA GLN A 131 11.74 4.16 -1.14
C GLN A 131 11.04 4.45 -2.48
N ALA A 132 9.83 5.02 -2.45
CA ALA A 132 9.07 5.37 -3.64
C ALA A 132 9.79 6.46 -4.46
N GLU A 133 10.60 7.32 -3.87
CA GLU A 133 11.38 8.33 -4.61
C GLU A 133 12.26 7.73 -5.71
N LYS A 134 12.73 6.50 -5.50
CA LYS A 134 13.58 5.74 -6.45
C LYS A 134 12.83 4.60 -7.13
N GLY A 135 11.76 4.12 -6.52
CA GLY A 135 10.82 3.17 -7.11
C GLY A 135 9.89 3.85 -8.12
N TYR A 136 9.32 3.07 -9.02
CA TYR A 136 8.33 3.56 -10.01
C TYR A 136 6.89 3.21 -9.61
N TYR A 137 6.69 2.68 -8.40
CA TYR A 137 5.36 2.34 -7.91
C TYR A 137 4.63 3.55 -7.34
N ASP A 138 3.31 3.47 -7.41
CA ASP A 138 2.39 4.52 -7.02
C ASP A 138 1.97 4.41 -5.54
N LEU A 139 1.58 5.55 -4.94
CA LEU A 139 1.15 5.67 -3.54
C LEU A 139 -0.33 6.08 -3.40
N SER A 140 -1.07 6.31 -4.49
CA SER A 140 -2.42 6.90 -4.46
C SER A 140 -3.42 6.12 -3.62
N TYR A 141 -3.35 4.78 -3.63
CA TYR A 141 -4.20 3.91 -2.80
C TYR A 141 -4.06 4.15 -1.29
N PHE A 142 -2.98 4.78 -0.85
CA PHE A 142 -2.77 5.14 0.56
C PHE A 142 -3.33 6.52 0.91
N TYR A 143 -3.58 7.40 -0.07
CA TYR A 143 -3.92 8.80 0.18
C TYR A 143 -5.23 9.01 0.92
N TYR A 144 -6.20 8.10 0.77
CA TYR A 144 -7.46 8.16 1.52
C TYR A 144 -7.24 8.13 3.04
N LEU A 145 -6.14 7.52 3.52
CA LEU A 145 -5.81 7.54 4.95
C LEU A 145 -5.42 8.94 5.43
N VAL A 146 -4.77 9.72 4.57
CA VAL A 146 -4.36 11.09 4.87
C VAL A 146 -5.54 12.05 4.76
N GLU A 147 -6.30 11.97 3.66
CA GLU A 147 -7.40 12.91 3.36
C GLU A 147 -8.64 12.65 4.22
N ASP A 148 -9.08 11.39 4.36
CA ASP A 148 -10.35 11.05 5.01
C ASP A 148 -10.18 10.57 6.46
N ASN A 149 -9.02 9.99 6.80
CA ASN A 149 -8.79 9.38 8.12
C ASN A 149 -7.83 10.18 9.02
N GLY A 150 -7.39 11.36 8.55
CA GLY A 150 -6.61 12.30 9.34
C GLY A 150 -5.20 11.81 9.67
N PHE A 151 -4.57 11.03 8.79
CA PHE A 151 -3.20 10.54 8.95
C PHE A 151 -2.15 11.62 8.64
N SER A 152 -2.25 12.76 9.31
CA SER A 152 -1.42 13.95 9.07
C SER A 152 0.08 13.75 9.31
N GLU A 153 0.47 12.71 10.07
CA GLU A 153 1.86 12.38 10.35
C GLU A 153 2.66 11.97 9.10
N TYR A 154 1.99 11.58 8.02
CA TYR A 154 2.65 11.26 6.75
C TYR A 154 2.83 12.48 5.83
N ILE A 155 2.17 13.61 6.13
CA ILE A 155 2.25 14.83 5.31
C ILE A 155 3.70 15.25 5.05
N PRO A 156 4.61 15.33 6.06
CA PRO A 156 5.99 15.72 5.81
C PRO A 156 6.73 14.78 4.83
N TYR A 157 6.45 13.47 4.89
CA TYR A 157 7.06 12.47 4.01
C TYR A 157 6.51 12.59 2.58
N LEU A 158 5.20 12.77 2.42
CA LEU A 158 4.57 12.95 1.12
C LEU A 158 4.98 14.27 0.45
N LYS A 159 5.16 15.35 1.22
CA LYS A 159 5.72 16.60 0.72
C LYS A 159 7.15 16.44 0.22
N HIS A 160 7.98 15.71 0.97
CA HIS A 160 9.34 15.42 0.56
C HIS A 160 9.35 14.60 -0.74
N PHE A 161 8.59 13.52 -0.77
CA PHE A 161 8.40 12.67 -1.94
C PHE A 161 8.00 13.48 -3.17
N LEU A 162 6.92 14.28 -3.08
CA LEU A 162 6.44 15.13 -4.18
C LEU A 162 7.52 16.09 -4.68
N SER A 163 8.20 16.79 -3.76
CA SER A 163 9.28 17.70 -4.10
C SER A 163 10.44 17.01 -4.85
N VAL A 164 10.73 15.75 -4.52
CA VAL A 164 11.81 14.96 -5.16
C VAL A 164 11.38 14.50 -6.55
N ILE A 165 10.20 13.90 -6.70
CA ILE A 165 9.78 13.35 -8.00
C ILE A 165 9.51 14.44 -9.05
N MET A 166 9.17 15.66 -8.61
CA MET A 166 9.02 16.83 -9.49
C MET A 166 10.30 17.28 -10.18
N ASP A 167 11.48 16.80 -9.78
CA ASP A 167 12.73 17.06 -10.49
C ASP A 167 12.85 16.28 -11.81
N LYS A 168 12.01 15.25 -12.02
CA LYS A 168 11.91 14.44 -13.25
C LYS A 168 10.45 14.16 -13.62
N PRO A 169 9.69 15.18 -14.04
CA PRO A 169 8.26 15.05 -14.28
C PRO A 169 7.91 14.08 -15.42
N GLU A 170 8.79 13.92 -16.41
CA GLU A 170 8.64 12.98 -17.52
C GLU A 170 8.56 11.51 -17.07
N ASP A 171 9.26 11.16 -15.99
CA ASP A 171 9.30 9.81 -15.43
C ASP A 171 8.20 9.60 -14.36
N ASN A 172 7.59 10.69 -13.87
CA ASN A 172 6.75 10.68 -12.67
C ASN A 172 5.39 11.35 -12.87
N TYR A 173 4.98 11.63 -14.11
CA TYR A 173 3.78 12.42 -14.42
C TYR A 173 2.55 12.05 -13.56
N TRP A 174 2.14 10.77 -13.58
CA TRP A 174 0.96 10.30 -12.85
C TRP A 174 1.13 10.38 -11.33
N ARG A 175 2.32 10.06 -10.84
CA ARG A 175 2.63 10.11 -9.40
C ARG A 175 2.58 11.54 -8.88
N ILE A 176 3.10 12.49 -9.66
CA ILE A 176 3.00 13.93 -9.38
C ILE A 176 1.53 14.36 -9.43
N HIS A 177 0.81 13.99 -10.48
CA HIS A 177 -0.61 14.31 -10.64
C HIS A 177 -1.43 13.88 -9.41
N ASP A 178 -1.31 12.61 -9.01
CA ASP A 178 -2.07 12.04 -7.89
C ASP A 178 -1.65 12.67 -6.55
N THR A 179 -0.36 12.90 -6.33
CA THR A 179 0.12 13.54 -5.09
C THR A 179 -0.29 15.01 -5.01
N LEU A 180 -0.31 15.73 -6.14
CA LEU A 180 -0.80 17.11 -6.20
C LEU A 180 -2.29 17.17 -5.90
N LYS A 181 -3.11 16.24 -6.42
CA LYS A 181 -4.53 16.14 -6.08
C LYS A 181 -4.74 16.02 -4.57
N LEU A 182 -4.02 15.11 -3.91
CA LEU A 182 -4.07 15.01 -2.45
C LEU A 182 -3.79 16.35 -1.78
N PHE A 183 -2.71 17.04 -2.17
CA PHE A 183 -2.33 18.30 -1.53
C PHE A 183 -3.23 19.48 -1.88
N LEU A 184 -3.92 19.47 -3.02
CA LEU A 184 -4.96 20.46 -3.34
C LEU A 184 -6.13 20.35 -2.36
N GLU A 185 -6.51 19.12 -1.97
CA GLU A 185 -7.58 18.89 -0.99
C GLU A 185 -7.17 19.26 0.44
N ILE A 186 -5.96 18.86 0.88
CA ILE A 186 -5.58 19.01 2.29
C ILE A 186 -4.78 20.28 2.62
N GLU A 187 -3.96 20.79 1.70
CA GLU A 187 -3.08 21.95 1.91
C GLU A 187 -2.80 22.73 0.60
N PRO A 188 -3.80 23.41 -0.01
CA PRO A 188 -3.65 24.06 -1.31
C PRO A 188 -2.55 25.14 -1.35
N ASP A 189 -2.38 25.91 -0.27
CA ASP A 189 -1.31 26.91 -0.14
C ASP A 189 0.10 26.31 -0.30
N TYR A 190 0.29 25.03 0.04
CA TYR A 190 1.56 24.33 -0.18
C TYR A 190 1.78 24.03 -1.66
N VAL A 191 0.73 23.63 -2.37
CA VAL A 191 0.80 23.35 -3.82
C VAL A 191 1.19 24.60 -4.59
N GLU A 192 0.56 25.74 -4.31
CA GLU A 192 0.88 27.02 -4.97
C GLU A 192 2.37 27.37 -4.84
N LYS A 193 2.90 27.31 -3.62
CA LYS A 193 4.32 27.61 -3.33
C LYS A 193 5.25 26.63 -4.04
N LEU A 194 4.95 25.34 -3.97
CA LEU A 194 5.80 24.32 -4.60
C LEU A 194 5.85 24.48 -6.13
N LEU A 195 4.71 24.77 -6.76
CA LEU A 195 4.64 25.01 -8.20
C LEU A 195 5.42 26.26 -8.60
N GLU A 196 5.32 27.35 -7.82
CA GLU A 196 6.12 28.56 -8.03
C GLU A 196 7.63 28.26 -7.93
N GLU A 197 8.06 27.56 -6.87
CA GLU A 197 9.45 27.16 -6.65
C GLU A 197 10.01 26.30 -7.80
N LYS A 198 9.19 25.38 -8.32
CA LYS A 198 9.57 24.49 -9.43
C LYS A 198 9.38 25.11 -10.81
N SER A 199 8.88 26.35 -10.89
CA SER A 199 8.49 27.01 -12.15
C SER A 199 7.55 26.13 -12.99
N LYS A 200 6.54 25.55 -12.33
CA LYS A 200 5.51 24.68 -12.91
C LYS A 200 4.12 25.25 -12.64
N SER A 201 3.12 24.66 -13.29
CA SER A 201 1.71 24.97 -13.15
C SER A 201 0.90 23.67 -13.01
N LEU A 202 -0.35 23.77 -12.55
CA LEU A 202 -1.27 22.62 -12.52
C LEU A 202 -1.51 22.03 -13.92
N ALA A 203 -1.45 22.85 -14.96
CA ALA A 203 -1.57 22.44 -16.36
C ALA A 203 -0.51 21.46 -16.81
N ASP A 204 0.72 21.62 -16.32
CA ASP A 204 1.83 20.71 -16.61
C ASP A 204 1.55 19.27 -16.15
N PHE A 205 0.59 19.12 -15.24
CA PHE A 205 0.17 17.85 -14.67
C PHE A 205 -1.30 17.53 -14.96
N GLY A 206 -1.96 18.22 -15.90
CA GLY A 206 -3.34 17.91 -16.29
C GLY A 206 -4.37 18.16 -15.18
N LEU A 207 -4.13 19.17 -14.33
CA LEU A 207 -4.98 19.57 -13.20
C LEU A 207 -5.57 20.98 -13.38
N GLU A 208 -5.72 21.47 -14.61
CA GLU A 208 -6.48 22.71 -14.82
C GLU A 208 -7.95 22.49 -14.43
N GLU A 209 -8.55 23.45 -13.74
CA GLU A 209 -10.01 23.51 -13.63
C GLU A 209 -10.56 23.61 -15.06
N GLU A 210 -11.36 22.62 -15.48
CA GLU A 210 -12.25 22.82 -16.62
C GLU A 210 -13.13 24.00 -16.23
N ASN A 211 -12.89 25.17 -16.85
CA ASN A 211 -13.89 26.22 -16.86
C ASN A 211 -15.14 25.61 -17.52
N GLU A 212 -16.07 25.09 -16.72
CA GLU A 212 -17.42 24.79 -17.16
C GLU A 212 -17.95 26.07 -17.80
N GLY A 213 -17.98 26.07 -19.13
CA GLY A 213 -18.30 27.24 -19.92
C GLY A 213 -19.68 27.79 -19.53
N ASN A 214 -19.70 29.09 -19.27
CA ASN A 214 -20.90 29.93 -19.13
C ASN A 214 -21.99 29.65 -20.17
#